data_AF-A0A3B0YK68-F1
#
_entry.id   AF-A0A3B0YK68-F1
#
_cell.length_a   1.000
_cell.length_b   1.000
_cell.length_c   1.000
_cell.angle_alpha   90.00
_cell.angle_beta   90.00
_cell.angle_gamma   90.00
#
_symmetry.space_group_name_H-M   'P 1'
#
loop_
_entity.id
_entity.type
_entity.pdbx_description
1 polymer ?
#
loop_
_entity_poly.entity_id
_entity_poly.type
_entity_poly.pdbx_seq_one_letter_code
_entity_poly.pdbx_strand_id
1 'polypeptide(L)' 'MNTDINIADIVVHLHPDATPECKDRIEEELRAEEGVVSVHFSEDDHPHALVVAYNPKAVTSETLLADIRKCDQKAVMAGL' A
#
# COMPACT_ATOMS: atom_id res chain seq x y z
N MET A 1 -11.17 -14.42 23.83
CA MET A 1 -11.63 -13.88 22.53
C MET A 1 -10.48 -14.13 21.57
N ASN A 2 -10.63 -15.08 20.64
CA ASN A 2 -9.63 -15.30 19.60
C ASN A 2 -9.85 -14.20 18.55
N THR A 3 -9.05 -13.15 18.62
CA THR A 3 -9.05 -12.13 17.58
C THR A 3 -8.26 -12.73 16.43
N ASP A 4 -8.94 -13.43 15.53
CA ASP A 4 -8.37 -13.90 14.26
C ASP A 4 -7.99 -12.67 13.41
N ILE A 5 -6.82 -12.10 13.70
CA ILE A 5 -6.17 -11.05 12.95
C ILE A 5 -5.76 -11.68 11.62
N ASN A 6 -6.64 -11.56 10.62
CA ASN A 6 -6.32 -11.91 9.25
C ASN A 6 -5.58 -10.71 8.68
N ILE A 7 -4.33 -10.90 8.29
CA ILE A 7 -3.52 -9.89 7.62
C ILE A 7 -3.18 -10.47 6.25
N ALA A 8 -3.42 -9.67 5.23
CA ALA A 8 -2.96 -9.91 3.87
C ALA A 8 -1.90 -8.86 3.53
N ASP A 9 -0.92 -9.25 2.74
CA ASP A 9 0.04 -8.34 2.13
C ASP A 9 -0.30 -8.14 0.66
N ILE A 10 -0.09 -6.91 0.17
CA ILE A 10 -0.09 -6.60 -1.25
C ILE A 10 1.20 -5.87 -1.59
N VAL A 11 1.68 -6.15 -2.80
CA VAL A 11 2.77 -5.40 -3.42
C VAL A 11 2.19 -4.52 -4.51
N VAL A 12 2.46 -3.23 -4.45
CA VAL A 12 2.06 -2.25 -5.46
C VAL A 12 3.30 -1.65 -6.09
N HIS A 13 3.44 -1.78 -7.40
CA HIS A 13 4.47 -1.08 -8.15
C HIS A 13 3.98 0.31 -8.51
N LEU A 14 4.68 1.32 -8.00
CA LEU A 14 4.57 2.70 -8.41
C LEU A 14 5.37 2.92 -9.71
N HIS A 15 5.01 3.95 -10.44
CA HIS A 15 5.73 4.43 -11.60
C HIS A 15 7.11 4.95 -11.17
N PRO A 16 8.16 4.77 -12.02
CA PRO A 16 9.48 5.34 -11.74
C PRO A 16 9.48 6.88 -11.60
N ASP A 17 8.52 7.56 -12.23
CA ASP A 17 8.31 9.01 -12.11
C ASP A 17 7.56 9.44 -10.84
N ALA A 18 7.17 8.51 -9.96
CA ALA A 18 6.52 8.87 -8.69
C ALA A 18 7.48 9.73 -7.85
N THR A 19 7.08 10.96 -7.57
CA THR A 19 7.87 11.92 -6.79
C THR A 19 7.96 11.46 -5.34
N PRO A 20 9.04 11.82 -4.61
CA PRO A 20 9.15 11.53 -3.18
C PRO A 20 7.96 12.12 -2.39
N GLU A 21 7.50 13.32 -2.72
CA GLU A 21 6.30 13.91 -2.11
C GLU A 21 5.04 13.04 -2.28
N CYS A 22 4.89 12.37 -3.43
CA CYS A 22 3.80 11.42 -3.62
C CYS A 22 3.97 10.17 -2.77
N LYS A 23 5.20 9.65 -2.63
CA LYS A 23 5.49 8.48 -1.82
C LYS A 23 5.18 8.73 -0.34
N ASP A 24 5.67 9.85 0.21
CA ASP A 24 5.38 10.27 1.58
C ASP A 24 3.86 10.40 1.80
N ARG A 25 3.15 11.07 0.88
CA ARG A 25 1.70 11.24 1.00
C ARG A 25 0.95 9.90 0.97
N ILE A 26 1.38 8.98 0.12
CA ILE A 26 0.79 7.63 0.04
C ILE A 26 1.02 6.89 1.36
N GLU A 27 2.22 6.93 1.94
CA GLU A 27 2.49 6.30 3.23
C GLU A 27 1.66 6.89 4.36
N GLU A 28 1.54 8.21 4.43
CA GLU A 28 0.75 8.87 5.47
C GLU A 28 -0.74 8.53 5.37
N GLU A 29 -1.32 8.60 4.16
CA GLU A 29 -2.73 8.29 3.92
C GLU A 29 -3.04 6.82 4.24
N LEU A 30 -2.22 5.89 3.74
CA LEU A 30 -2.44 4.46 3.99
C LEU A 30 -2.23 4.09 5.46
N ARG A 31 -1.27 4.70 6.16
CA ARG A 31 -1.13 4.49 7.61
C ARG A 31 -2.30 5.04 8.43
N ALA A 32 -3.01 6.03 7.90
CA ALA A 32 -4.22 6.57 8.51
C ALA A 32 -5.47 5.74 8.21
N GLU A 33 -5.43 4.82 7.24
CA GLU A 33 -6.56 3.96 6.90
C GLU A 33 -6.82 2.88 7.96
N GLU A 34 -8.09 2.76 8.36
CA GLU A 34 -8.51 1.76 9.32
C GLU A 34 -8.38 0.35 8.73
N GLY A 35 -7.52 -0.46 9.35
CA GLY A 35 -7.24 -1.82 8.89
C GLY A 35 -5.88 -1.98 8.24
N VAL A 36 -5.17 -0.90 7.92
CA VAL A 36 -3.77 -0.98 7.53
C VAL A 36 -2.91 -1.24 8.77
N VAL A 37 -2.04 -2.23 8.67
CA VAL A 37 -1.15 -2.67 9.76
C VAL A 37 0.27 -2.14 9.54
N SER A 38 0.75 -2.16 8.30
CA SER A 38 2.09 -1.68 7.96
C SER A 38 2.15 -1.24 6.51
N VAL A 39 2.95 -0.21 6.25
CA VAL A 39 3.22 0.37 4.93
C VAL A 39 4.70 0.68 4.85
N HIS A 40 5.40 0.14 3.85
CA HIS A 40 6.82 0.42 3.62
C HIS A 40 7.20 0.19 2.17
N PHE A 41 8.20 0.93 1.69
CA PHE A 41 8.80 0.70 0.37
C PHE A 41 9.92 -0.34 0.43
N SER A 42 10.07 -1.13 -0.62
CA SER A 42 11.18 -2.09 -0.77
C SER A 42 12.42 -1.39 -1.32
N GLU A 43 13.12 -0.63 -0.47
CA GLU A 43 14.27 0.20 -0.87
C GLU A 43 15.48 -0.60 -1.40
N ASP A 44 15.61 -1.88 -1.03
CA ASP A 44 16.77 -2.73 -1.38
C ASP A 44 16.77 -3.21 -2.85
N ASP A 45 15.70 -3.86 -3.30
CA ASP A 45 15.64 -4.48 -4.63
C ASP A 45 14.73 -3.71 -5.60
N HIS A 46 13.69 -3.02 -5.10
CA HIS A 46 12.66 -2.39 -5.93
C HIS A 46 12.21 -1.05 -5.31
N PRO A 47 12.93 0.07 -5.55
CA PRO A 47 12.65 1.37 -4.90
C PRO A 47 11.28 1.99 -5.25
N HIS A 48 10.54 1.36 -6.18
CA HIS A 48 9.19 1.72 -6.57
C HIS A 48 8.16 0.65 -6.18
N ALA A 49 8.53 -0.38 -5.43
CA ALA A 49 7.60 -1.34 -4.85
C ALA A 49 7.20 -0.87 -3.45
N LEU A 50 5.90 -0.76 -3.24
CA LEU A 50 5.26 -0.47 -1.96
C LEU A 50 4.62 -1.76 -1.46
N VAL A 51 4.97 -2.14 -0.23
CA VAL A 51 4.38 -3.30 0.45
C VAL A 51 3.43 -2.79 1.52
N VAL A 52 2.18 -3.22 1.43
CA VAL A 52 1.12 -2.86 2.37
C VAL A 52 0.59 -4.11 3.02
N ALA A 53 0.73 -4.21 4.34
CA ALA A 53 0.08 -5.22 5.15
C ALA A 53 -1.21 -4.64 5.72
N TYR A 54 -2.34 -5.29 5.44
CA TYR A 54 -3.66 -4.80 5.83
C TYR A 54 -4.59 -5.95 6.25
N ASN A 55 -5.65 -5.61 6.96
CA ASN A 55 -6.70 -6.53 7.34
C ASN A 55 -7.80 -6.53 6.25
N PRO A 56 -7.95 -7.62 5.48
CA PRO A 56 -8.96 -7.71 4.42
C PRO A 56 -10.40 -7.69 4.92
N LYS A 57 -10.63 -7.77 6.23
CA LYS A 57 -11.97 -7.57 6.84
C LYS A 57 -12.32 -6.09 7.06
N ALA A 58 -11.33 -5.21 7.06
CA ALA A 58 -11.49 -3.78 7.34
C ALA A 58 -11.33 -2.93 6.06
N VAL A 59 -10.32 -3.23 5.24
CA VAL A 59 -10.04 -2.54 3.97
C VAL A 59 -9.72 -3.56 2.87
N THR A 60 -9.99 -3.23 1.62
CA THR A 60 -9.69 -4.10 0.46
C THR A 60 -8.49 -3.57 -0.32
N SER A 61 -7.78 -4.47 -0.99
CA SER A 61 -6.64 -4.10 -1.85
C SER A 61 -7.02 -3.18 -3.01
N GLU A 62 -8.28 -3.24 -3.47
CA GLU A 62 -8.80 -2.32 -4.49
C GLU A 62 -8.95 -0.89 -3.96
N THR A 63 -9.40 -0.71 -2.71
CA THR A 63 -9.46 0.60 -2.05
C THR A 63 -8.06 1.17 -1.87
N LEU A 64 -7.14 0.37 -1.32
CA LEU A 64 -5.74 0.76 -1.14
C LEU A 64 -5.10 1.19 -2.47
N LEU A 65 -5.34 0.41 -3.54
CA LEU A 65 -4.84 0.76 -4.88
C LEU A 65 -5.48 2.03 -5.43
N ALA A 66 -6.77 2.27 -5.18
CA ALA A 66 -7.44 3.49 -5.61
C ALA A 66 -6.87 4.73 -4.90
N ASP A 67 -6.53 4.62 -3.62
CA ASP A 67 -5.89 5.70 -2.87
C ASP A 67 -4.46 5.98 -3.36
N ILE A 68 -3.67 4.94 -3.60
CA ILE A 68 -2.34 5.08 -4.22
C ILE A 68 -2.45 5.78 -5.58
N ARG A 69 -3.48 5.45 -6.37
CA ARG A 69 -3.74 6.05 -7.69
C ARG A 69 -4.15 7.51 -7.66
N LYS A 70 -4.54 8.08 -6.52
CA LYS A 70 -4.78 9.52 -6.38
C LYS A 70 -3.49 10.33 -6.54
N CYS A 71 -2.33 9.75 -6.22
CA CYS A 71 -1.03 10.38 -6.45
C CYS A 71 -0.36 9.81 -7.70
N ASP A 72 -0.34 8.48 -7.83
CA ASP A 72 0.26 7.79 -8.98
C ASP A 72 -0.78 6.99 -9.76
N GLN A 73 -1.39 7.64 -10.76
CA GLN A 73 -2.40 7.02 -11.62
C GLN A 73 -1.93 5.76 -12.34
N LYS A 74 -0.61 5.58 -12.49
CA LYS A 74 -0.03 4.42 -13.18
C LYS A 74 0.38 3.30 -12.23
N ALA A 75 0.08 3.42 -10.93
CA ALA A 75 0.34 2.37 -9.96
C ALA A 75 -0.42 1.07 -10.34
N VAL A 76 0.29 -0.06 -10.22
CA VAL A 76 -0.21 -1.40 -10.57
C VAL A 76 0.06 -2.35 -9.42
N MET A 77 -0.95 -3.17 -9.08
CA MET A 77 -0.79 -4.26 -8.12
C MET A 77 0.05 -5.38 -8.76
N ALA A 78 1.14 -5.74 -8.08
CA ALA A 78 2.14 -6.67 -8.56
C ALA A 78 1.95 -8.10 -8.03
N GLY A 79 1.30 -8.27 -6.87
CA GLY A 79 1.02 -9.58 -6.29
C GLY A 79 0.21 -9.54 -5.00
N LEU A 80 -0.38 -10.69 -4.68
CA LEU A 80 -1.04 -11.12 -3.43
C LEU A 80 -0.35 -12.40 -2.95
#